data_AF-A0A4V0I7F9-F1
#
_entry.id   AF-A0A4V0I7F9-F1
#
_cell.length_a   1.000
_cell.length_b   1.000
_cell.length_c   1.000
_cell.angle_alpha   90.00
_cell.angle_beta   90.00
_cell.angle_gamma   90.00
#
_symmetry.space_group_name_H-M   'P 1'
#
loop_
_entity.id
_entity.type
_entity.pdbx_description
1 polymer ?
#
loop_
_entity_poly.entity_id
_entity_poly.type
_entity_poly.pdbx_seq_one_letter_code
_entity_poly.pdbx_strand_id
1 'polypeptide(L)'
;MDPGPQLGQLITDGDRRRDAIHIAVAPVTAAEPLAPGQHVGLVREGSFEFVGPCDQNIGIVDPYLTVGVEAGQRFWLFLYPGTVTGLRHVWTHPAFSAVAATVKEKLS
;
A
#
# COMPACT_ATOMS: atom_id res chain seq x y z
N MET A 1 8.45 -23.91 -10.45
CA MET A 1 8.75 -23.33 -9.13
C MET A 1 7.48 -23.39 -8.31
N ASP A 2 7.59 -23.67 -7.02
CA ASP A 2 6.48 -23.52 -6.08
C ASP A 2 6.12 -22.02 -5.99
N PRO A 3 4.86 -21.61 -6.21
CA PRO A 3 4.46 -20.20 -6.14
C PRO A 3 4.56 -19.61 -4.71
N GLY A 4 4.86 -20.43 -3.70
CA GLY A 4 4.90 -19.99 -2.30
C GLY A 4 3.50 -19.86 -1.70
N PRO A 5 3.38 -19.29 -0.49
CA PRO A 5 2.09 -19.15 0.19
C PRO A 5 1.16 -18.19 -0.56
N GLN A 6 -0.08 -18.64 -0.80
CA GLN A 6 -1.15 -17.84 -1.39
C GLN A 6 -2.07 -17.33 -0.30
N LEU A 7 -2.07 -16.02 -0.07
CA LEU A 7 -2.95 -15.37 0.90
C LEU A 7 -4.40 -15.28 0.38
N GLY A 8 -5.37 -15.31 1.30
CA GLY A 8 -6.80 -15.19 0.95
C GLY A 8 -7.48 -16.51 0.55
N GLN A 9 -6.80 -17.66 0.70
CA GLN A 9 -7.35 -18.98 0.42
C GLN A 9 -7.16 -19.92 1.63
N LEU A 10 -8.06 -20.90 1.75
CA LEU A 10 -7.90 -21.98 2.72
C LEU A 10 -6.77 -22.92 2.27
N ILE A 11 -5.94 -23.37 3.21
CA ILE A 11 -4.92 -24.38 2.95
C ILE A 11 -5.64 -25.72 2.74
N THR A 12 -5.49 -26.32 1.56
CA THR A 12 -6.12 -27.60 1.19
C THR A 12 -5.10 -28.71 0.93
N ASP A 13 -3.81 -28.38 0.88
CA ASP A 13 -2.72 -29.26 0.52
C ASP A 13 -1.68 -29.41 1.65
N GLY A 14 -1.56 -30.63 2.19
CA GLY A 14 -0.44 -31.07 3.01
C GLY A 14 -0.10 -30.22 4.24
N ASP A 15 1.10 -30.46 4.79
CA ASP A 15 1.66 -29.69 5.89
C ASP A 15 2.49 -28.53 5.34
N ARG A 16 1.92 -27.32 5.34
CA ARG A 16 2.65 -26.10 4.96
C ARG A 16 3.49 -25.62 6.14
N ARG A 17 4.82 -25.61 5.93
CA ARG A 17 5.80 -25.13 6.90
C ARG A 17 5.64 -23.64 7.19
N ARG A 18 6.19 -23.19 8.31
CA ARG A 18 6.27 -21.75 8.67
C ARG A 18 7.01 -20.98 7.58
N ASP A 19 6.43 -19.86 7.16
CA ASP A 19 6.99 -18.97 6.13
C ASP A 19 6.75 -17.51 6.49
N ALA A 20 7.53 -16.60 5.89
CA ALA A 20 7.44 -15.16 6.08
C ALA A 20 7.05 -14.49 4.75
N ILE A 21 6.04 -13.62 4.80
CA ILE A 21 5.50 -12.96 3.61
C ILE A 21 5.73 -11.45 3.73
N HIS A 22 6.30 -10.86 2.68
CA HIS A 22 6.39 -9.41 2.56
C HIS A 22 5.09 -8.87 1.94
N ILE A 23 4.44 -7.94 2.63
CA ILE A 23 3.23 -7.29 2.14
C ILE A 23 3.57 -5.84 1.78
N ALA A 24 3.16 -5.41 0.60
CA ALA A 24 3.31 -4.03 0.18
C ALA A 24 2.28 -3.15 0.89
N VAL A 25 2.75 -2.03 1.44
CA VAL A 25 1.89 -1.06 2.12
C VAL A 25 2.04 0.32 1.51
N ALA A 26 0.97 1.11 1.57
CA ALA A 26 0.96 2.51 1.15
C ALA A 26 0.35 3.39 2.25
N PRO A 27 0.90 4.59 2.50
CA PRO A 27 0.30 5.53 3.45
C PRO A 27 -0.91 6.20 2.81
N VAL A 28 -2.07 6.12 3.46
CA VAL A 28 -3.33 6.69 2.99
C VAL A 28 -4.07 7.40 4.12
N THR A 29 -5.15 8.09 3.79
CA THR A 29 -6.04 8.83 4.67
C THR A 29 -7.46 8.28 4.56
N ALA A 30 -8.10 8.02 5.68
CA ALA A 30 -9.49 7.54 5.71
C ALA A 30 -10.46 8.65 5.25
N ALA A 31 -11.34 8.37 4.30
CA ALA A 31 -12.38 9.31 3.85
C ALA A 31 -13.59 9.33 4.79
N GLU A 32 -13.79 8.24 5.53
CA GLU A 32 -14.86 8.01 6.52
C GLU A 32 -14.33 7.07 7.62
N PRO A 33 -15.08 6.80 8.70
CA PRO A 33 -14.66 5.82 9.72
C PRO A 33 -14.49 4.41 9.14
N LEU A 34 -13.37 3.76 9.46
CA LEU A 34 -13.01 2.42 8.95
C LEU A 34 -12.62 1.46 10.08
N ALA A 35 -12.85 0.18 9.87
CA ALA A 35 -12.45 -0.89 10.79
C ALA A 35 -11.13 -1.57 10.36
N PRO A 36 -10.32 -2.09 11.31
CA PRO A 36 -9.16 -2.91 10.99
C PRO A 36 -9.53 -4.11 10.09
N GLY A 37 -8.73 -4.36 9.05
CA GLY A 37 -8.99 -5.43 8.07
C GLY A 37 -10.10 -5.14 7.05
N GLN A 38 -10.78 -4.00 7.13
CA GLN A 38 -11.83 -3.63 6.17
C GLN A 38 -11.25 -3.41 4.77
N HIS A 39 -11.92 -3.94 3.75
CA HIS A 39 -11.57 -3.72 2.36
C HIS A 39 -11.91 -2.30 1.91
N VAL A 40 -10.95 -1.63 1.27
CA VAL A 40 -11.08 -0.25 0.82
C VAL A 40 -10.40 -0.01 -0.53
N GLY A 41 -10.87 1.02 -1.23
CA GLY A 41 -10.29 1.53 -2.46
C GLY A 41 -10.22 3.05 -2.49
N LEU A 42 -9.75 3.60 -3.61
CA LEU A 42 -9.66 5.05 -3.80
C LEU A 42 -11.06 5.61 -4.06
N VAL A 43 -11.47 6.59 -3.26
CA VAL A 43 -12.85 7.14 -3.28
C VAL A 43 -12.92 8.60 -3.72
N ARG A 44 -11.78 9.23 -4.01
CA ARG A 44 -11.71 10.60 -4.53
C ARG A 44 -11.00 10.62 -5.86
N GLU A 45 -11.70 11.11 -6.89
CA GLU A 45 -11.13 11.27 -8.22
C GLU A 45 -9.89 12.18 -8.17
N GLY A 46 -8.81 11.75 -8.81
CA GLY A 46 -7.54 12.48 -8.83
C GLY A 46 -6.72 12.41 -7.53
N SER A 47 -7.18 11.71 -6.48
CA SER A 47 -6.39 11.50 -5.26
C SER A 47 -6.01 10.04 -5.07
N PHE A 48 -4.71 9.80 -4.88
CA PHE A 48 -4.16 8.49 -4.54
C PHE A 48 -4.05 8.26 -3.03
N GLU A 49 -4.55 9.21 -2.22
CA GLU A 49 -4.35 9.19 -0.77
C GLU A 49 -5.64 8.94 0.01
N PHE A 50 -6.83 9.26 -0.53
CA PHE A 50 -8.09 9.09 0.20
C PHE A 50 -8.77 7.76 -0.12
N VAL A 51 -8.98 6.95 0.91
CA VAL A 51 -9.58 5.62 0.78
C VAL A 51 -10.85 5.44 1.61
N GLY A 52 -11.73 4.58 1.12
CA GLY A 52 -12.99 4.18 1.76
C GLY A 52 -13.56 2.93 1.07
N PRO A 53 -14.71 2.42 1.52
CA PRO A 53 -15.41 1.31 0.88
C PRO A 53 -15.84 1.70 -0.53
N CYS A 54 -15.59 0.83 -1.50
CA CYS A 54 -16.05 1.03 -2.88
C CYS A 54 -16.15 -0.31 -3.61
N ASP A 55 -16.64 -0.27 -4.86
CA ASP A 55 -16.75 -1.45 -5.71
C ASP A 55 -15.38 -2.01 -6.14
N GLN A 56 -14.36 -1.16 -6.22
CA GLN A 56 -13.01 -1.52 -6.65
C GLN A 56 -11.99 -1.32 -5.53
N ASN A 57 -12.02 -2.23 -4.55
CA ASN A 57 -11.05 -2.24 -3.47
C ASN A 57 -9.66 -2.63 -3.99
N ILE A 58 -8.61 -2.10 -3.34
CA ILE A 58 -7.20 -2.35 -3.70
C ILE A 58 -6.38 -2.92 -2.55
N GLY A 59 -6.99 -3.03 -1.36
CA GLY A 59 -6.33 -3.50 -0.16
C GLY A 59 -7.26 -3.53 1.05
N ILE A 60 -6.64 -3.65 2.23
CA ILE A 60 -7.32 -3.63 3.53
C ILE A 60 -6.69 -2.60 4.47
N VAL A 61 -7.52 -2.05 5.37
CA VAL A 61 -7.05 -1.30 6.54
C VAL A 61 -6.10 -2.17 7.35
N ASP A 62 -5.00 -1.60 7.84
CA ASP A 62 -4.00 -2.26 8.68
C ASP A 62 -4.69 -3.20 9.71
N PRO A 63 -4.57 -4.53 9.52
CA PRO A 63 -5.29 -5.50 10.33
C PRO A 63 -4.74 -5.61 11.76
N TYR A 64 -3.60 -4.97 12.06
CA TYR A 64 -3.00 -4.96 13.39
C TYR A 64 -3.47 -3.79 14.26
N LEU A 65 -4.24 -2.84 13.71
CA LEU A 65 -4.88 -1.81 14.50
C LEU A 65 -5.89 -2.44 15.46
N THR A 66 -5.86 -2.00 16.72
CA THR A 66 -6.78 -2.48 17.77
C THR A 66 -8.05 -1.65 17.88
N VAL A 67 -8.10 -0.50 17.19
CA VAL A 67 -9.22 0.43 17.14
C VAL A 67 -9.48 0.87 15.70
N GLY A 68 -10.68 1.38 15.45
CA GLY A 68 -11.05 1.96 14.15
C GLY A 68 -10.20 3.18 13.78
N VAL A 69 -10.19 3.49 12.50
CA VAL A 69 -9.57 4.69 11.94
C VAL A 69 -10.68 5.71 11.67
N GLU A 70 -10.58 6.89 12.28
CA GLU A 70 -11.54 7.96 12.07
C GLU A 70 -11.28 8.70 10.74
N ALA A 71 -12.31 9.35 10.21
CA ALA A 71 -12.19 10.16 9.00
C ALA A 71 -11.07 11.22 9.12
N GLY A 72 -10.22 11.31 8.11
CA GLY A 72 -9.07 12.22 8.06
C GLY A 72 -7.81 11.69 8.74
N GLN A 73 -7.86 10.56 9.46
CA GLN A 73 -6.67 9.94 10.02
C GLN A 73 -5.87 9.17 8.97
N ARG A 74 -4.55 9.09 9.17
CA ARG A 74 -3.63 8.36 8.29
C ARG A 74 -3.35 6.96 8.83
N PHE A 75 -3.25 5.99 7.94
CA PHE A 75 -2.94 4.61 8.27
C PHE A 75 -2.19 3.91 7.12
N TRP A 76 -1.69 2.71 7.40
CA TRP A 76 -1.09 1.85 6.38
C TRP A 76 -2.16 1.03 5.66
N LEU A 77 -2.34 1.27 4.36
CA LEU A 77 -3.12 0.38 3.51
C LEU A 77 -2.28 -0.85 3.17
N PHE A 78 -2.76 -2.02 3.54
CA PHE A 78 -2.18 -3.30 3.10
C PHE A 78 -2.73 -3.60 1.71
N LEU A 79 -1.90 -3.45 0.68
CA LEU A 79 -2.31 -3.70 -0.70
C LEU A 79 -2.58 -5.19 -0.90
N TYR A 80 -3.49 -5.51 -1.84
CA TYR A 80 -3.76 -6.90 -2.16
C TYR A 80 -2.50 -7.61 -2.68
N PRO A 81 -2.24 -8.85 -2.22
CA PRO A 81 -1.12 -9.66 -2.70
C PRO A 81 -1.14 -9.81 -4.22
N GLY A 82 0.04 -9.78 -4.86
CA GLY A 82 0.17 -9.96 -6.31
C GLY A 82 -0.28 -8.78 -7.19
N THR A 83 -0.72 -7.67 -6.59
CA THR A 83 -1.17 -6.48 -7.36
C THR A 83 -0.05 -5.48 -7.67
N VAL A 84 1.09 -5.57 -6.98
CA VAL A 84 2.25 -4.70 -7.24
C VAL A 84 2.94 -5.13 -8.54
N THR A 85 2.99 -4.23 -9.52
CA THR A 85 3.53 -4.51 -10.86
C THR A 85 5.01 -4.16 -11.03
N GLY A 86 5.62 -3.45 -10.07
CA GLY A 86 7.04 -3.13 -10.10
C GLY A 86 7.52 -2.45 -8.83
N LEU A 87 8.77 -2.72 -8.47
CA LEU A 87 9.50 -2.06 -7.39
C LEU A 87 10.83 -1.57 -7.96
N ARG A 88 11.17 -0.30 -7.70
CA ARG A 88 12.47 0.28 -8.04
C ARG A 88 13.22 0.64 -6.76
N HIS A 89 14.46 0.21 -6.66
CA HIS A 89 15.37 0.72 -5.63
C HIS A 89 15.94 2.05 -6.14
N VAL A 90 15.45 3.15 -5.58
CA VAL A 90 15.99 4.48 -5.90
C VAL A 90 17.23 4.70 -5.06
N TRP A 91 18.35 5.01 -5.72
CA TRP A 91 19.53 5.57 -5.08
C TRP A 91 19.62 7.06 -5.45
N THR A 92 20.11 7.87 -4.53
CA THR A 92 20.38 9.29 -4.77
C THR A 92 21.86 9.54 -4.62
N HIS A 93 22.39 10.45 -5.42
CA HIS A 93 23.77 10.92 -5.29
C HIS A 93 23.78 12.45 -5.25
N PRO A 94 24.49 13.08 -4.30
CA PRO A 94 24.44 14.52 -4.07
C PRO A 94 24.67 15.38 -5.33
N ALA A 95 25.55 14.93 -6.24
CA ALA A 95 25.82 15.66 -7.47
C ALA A 95 24.59 15.81 -8.40
N PHE A 96 23.67 14.85 -8.41
CA PHE A 96 22.46 14.94 -9.25
C PHE A 96 21.42 15.90 -8.67
N SER A 97 21.36 16.02 -7.33
CA SER A 97 20.52 17.03 -6.67
C SER A 97 21.02 18.45 -6.96
N ALA A 98 22.34 18.66 -6.99
CA ALA A 98 22.95 19.95 -7.31
C ALA A 98 22.63 20.40 -8.75
N VAL A 99 22.76 19.48 -9.74
CA VAL A 99 22.44 19.77 -11.15
C VAL A 99 20.96 20.12 -11.34
N ALA A 100 20.05 19.40 -10.69
CA ALA A 100 18.61 19.68 -10.78
C ALA A 100 18.25 21.07 -10.23
N ALA A 101 18.90 21.51 -9.14
CA ALA A 101 18.70 22.85 -8.59
C ALA A 101 19.16 23.96 -9.54
N THR A 102 20.35 23.82 -10.14
CA THR A 102 20.91 24.80 -11.09
C THR A 102 20.09 24.93 -12.37
N VAL A 103 19.53 23.82 -12.88
CA VAL A 103 18.67 23.85 -14.07
C VAL A 103 17.37 24.61 -13.78
N LYS A 104 16.77 24.40 -12.59
CA LYS A 104 15.53 25.08 -12.20
C LYS A 104 15.69 26.60 -12.09
N GLU A 105 16.85 27.07 -11.64
CA GLU A 105 17.19 28.49 -11.50
C GLU A 105 17.44 29.20 -12.84
N LYS A 106 17.87 28.46 -13.88
CA LYS A 106 18.05 29.00 -15.24
C LYS A 106 16.79 29.06 -16.09
N LEU A 107 15.73 28.36 -15.67
CA LEU A 107 14.45 28.25 -16.37
C LEU A 107 13.35 29.13 -15.77
N SER A 108 13.66 29.85 -14.69
CA SER A 108 12.82 30.85 -14.00
C SER A 108 13.29 32.26 -14.31
#